data_AF-A0A7H0LF44-F1
#
_entry.id   AF-A0A7H0LF44-F1
#
_cell.length_a   1.000
_cell.length_b   1.000
_cell.length_c   1.000
_cell.angle_alpha   90.00
_cell.angle_beta   90.00
_cell.angle_gamma   90.00
#
_symmetry.space_group_name_H-M   'P 1'
#
loop_
_entity.id
_entity.type
_entity.pdbx_description
1 polymer ?
#
loop_
_entity_poly.entity_id
_entity_poly.type
_entity_poly.pdbx_seq_one_letter_code
_entity_poly.pdbx_strand_id
1 'polypeptide(L)'
;MLRRLSAATRKLHPASDCFRAIGYSVEPVAMRIAPDGKPAACFTATRDGHTLLACEQVRGIQAGEAWPDISSWYWAALLGRSTGPWTASLTVEQASLTTATPE
;
A
#
# COMPACT_ATOMS: atom_id res chain seq x y z
N MET A 1 -7.32 -2.74 -5.89
CA MET A 1 -8.36 -3.06 -4.87
C MET A 1 -8.70 -1.80 -4.09
N LEU A 2 -9.98 -1.58 -3.77
CA LEU A 2 -10.43 -0.46 -2.94
C LEU A 2 -11.26 -0.99 -1.76
N ARG A 3 -11.03 -0.45 -0.56
CA ARG A 3 -11.76 -0.80 0.68
C ARG A 3 -12.20 0.48 1.40
N ARG A 4 -13.49 0.60 1.70
CA ARG A 4 -14.02 1.67 2.54
C ARG A 4 -13.96 1.25 4.01
N LEU A 5 -13.50 2.15 4.87
CA LEU A 5 -13.33 1.91 6.31
C LEU A 5 -14.16 2.95 7.07
N SER A 6 -15.08 2.51 7.91
CA SER A 6 -15.90 3.39 8.75
C SER A 6 -15.39 3.54 10.19
N ALA A 7 -14.46 2.68 10.62
CA ALA A 7 -13.88 2.69 11.95
C ALA A 7 -12.43 2.15 11.91
N ALA A 8 -11.62 2.53 12.89
CA ALA A 8 -10.30 1.95 13.10
C ALA A 8 -10.43 0.43 13.30
N THR A 9 -9.69 -0.38 12.56
CA THR A 9 -9.81 -1.84 12.61
C THR A 9 -8.49 -2.54 12.36
N ARG A 10 -8.22 -3.59 13.13
CA ARG A 10 -7.11 -4.53 12.90
C ARG A 10 -7.41 -5.59 11.84
N LYS A 11 -8.65 -5.63 11.34
CA LYS A 11 -9.02 -6.52 10.22
C LYS A 11 -8.46 -6.05 8.88
N LEU A 12 -7.99 -4.80 8.82
CA LEU A 12 -7.18 -4.32 7.71
C LEU A 12 -5.72 -4.47 8.09
N HIS A 13 -5.00 -5.29 7.35
CA HIS A 13 -3.57 -5.49 7.48
C HIS A 13 -2.86 -5.00 6.21
N PRO A 14 -1.54 -4.75 6.26
CA PRO A 14 -0.73 -4.40 5.09
C PRO A 14 -0.93 -5.40 3.95
N ALA A 15 -0.99 -4.90 2.72
CA ALA A 15 -1.15 -5.76 1.55
C ALA A 15 0.00 -6.77 1.43
N SER A 16 1.21 -6.40 1.85
CA SER A 16 2.37 -7.31 1.86
C SER A 16 2.11 -8.63 2.61
N ASP A 17 1.33 -8.61 3.68
CA ASP A 17 0.98 -9.82 4.43
C ASP A 17 0.02 -10.73 3.65
N CYS A 18 -0.92 -10.17 2.85
CA CYS A 18 -1.73 -10.97 1.93
C CYS A 18 -0.83 -11.71 0.92
N PHE A 19 0.12 -10.99 0.32
CA PHE A 19 0.99 -11.55 -0.70
C PHE A 19 1.88 -12.66 -0.15
N ARG A 20 2.46 -12.46 1.04
CA ARG A 20 3.21 -13.52 1.75
C ARG A 20 2.33 -14.74 2.02
N ALA A 21 1.12 -14.53 2.52
CA ALA A 21 0.20 -15.63 2.86
C ALA A 21 -0.22 -16.48 1.64
N ILE A 22 -0.22 -15.91 0.43
CA ILE A 22 -0.52 -16.62 -0.82
C ILE A 22 0.75 -17.07 -1.58
N GLY A 23 1.92 -17.03 -0.93
CA GLY A 23 3.15 -17.64 -1.44
C GLY A 23 4.05 -16.74 -2.30
N TYR A 24 3.90 -15.41 -2.24
CA TYR A 24 4.89 -14.50 -2.84
C TYR A 24 6.05 -14.23 -1.87
N SER A 25 7.27 -14.15 -2.41
CA SER A 25 8.37 -13.47 -1.74
C SER A 25 8.14 -11.96 -1.85
N VAL A 26 8.17 -11.25 -0.71
CA VAL A 26 7.83 -9.83 -0.65
C VAL A 26 8.99 -9.02 -0.10
N GLU A 27 9.50 -8.09 -0.90
CA GLU A 27 10.59 -7.17 -0.53
C GLU A 27 10.11 -5.72 -0.53
N PRO A 28 10.32 -4.96 0.56
CA PRO A 28 9.98 -3.54 0.57
C PRO A 28 10.85 -2.79 -0.43
N VAL A 29 10.26 -1.78 -1.08
CA VAL A 29 11.00 -0.84 -1.94
C VAL A 29 10.76 0.59 -1.47
N ALA A 30 11.47 1.54 -2.07
CA ALA A 30 11.23 2.95 -1.80
C ALA A 30 9.75 3.31 -2.02
N MET A 31 9.20 4.10 -1.09
CA MET A 31 7.87 4.68 -1.25
C MET A 31 7.79 5.47 -2.56
N ARG A 32 6.62 5.42 -3.20
CA ARG A 32 6.35 6.19 -4.41
C ARG A 32 5.32 7.28 -4.14
N ILE A 33 5.28 8.26 -5.01
CA ILE A 33 4.21 9.25 -5.05
C ILE A 33 3.09 8.67 -5.91
N ALA A 34 1.91 8.49 -5.31
CA ALA A 34 0.72 8.07 -6.02
C ALA A 34 0.21 9.18 -6.96
N PRO A 35 -0.67 8.87 -7.93
CA PRO A 35 -1.17 9.86 -8.91
C PRO A 35 -1.84 11.11 -8.31
N ASP A 36 -2.23 11.03 -7.04
CA ASP A 36 -2.82 12.12 -6.26
C ASP A 36 -1.77 13.04 -5.57
N GLY A 37 -0.48 12.80 -5.80
CA GLY A 37 0.62 13.55 -5.21
C GLY A 37 0.96 13.17 -3.76
N LYS A 38 0.40 12.08 -3.23
CA LYS A 38 0.62 11.62 -1.84
C LYS A 38 1.49 10.37 -1.80
N PRO A 39 2.27 10.16 -0.73
CA PRO A 39 3.14 8.98 -0.63
C PRO A 39 2.31 7.70 -0.48
N ALA A 40 2.85 6.61 -1.02
CA ALA A 40 2.33 5.25 -0.93
C ALA A 40 3.48 4.29 -0.62
N ALA A 41 3.29 3.40 0.35
CA ALA A 41 4.21 2.32 0.64
C ALA A 41 4.14 1.28 -0.47
N CYS A 42 5.29 0.85 -0.95
CA CYS A 42 5.38 -0.10 -2.06
C CYS A 42 6.29 -1.27 -1.71
N PHE A 43 6.01 -2.42 -2.32
CA PHE A 43 6.83 -3.62 -2.23
C PHE A 43 6.83 -4.35 -3.57
N THR A 44 7.91 -5.07 -3.85
CA THR A 44 7.89 -6.07 -4.92
C THR A 44 7.36 -7.38 -4.36
N ALA A 45 6.61 -8.10 -5.19
CA ALA A 45 6.13 -9.44 -4.88
C ALA A 45 6.49 -10.38 -6.03
N THR A 46 7.31 -11.39 -5.76
CA THR A 46 7.79 -12.33 -6.77
C THR A 46 7.27 -13.74 -6.52
N ARG A 47 6.75 -14.39 -7.57
CA ARG A 47 6.34 -15.80 -7.57
C ARG A 47 6.40 -16.35 -9.00
N ASP A 48 6.90 -17.58 -9.16
CA ASP A 48 6.98 -18.28 -10.45
C ASP A 48 7.67 -17.47 -11.57
N GLY A 49 8.72 -16.71 -11.23
CA GLY A 49 9.44 -15.86 -12.18
C GLY A 49 8.72 -14.56 -12.57
N HIS A 50 7.52 -14.30 -12.04
CA HIS A 50 6.80 -13.05 -12.20
C HIS A 50 7.05 -12.12 -11.03
N THR A 51 7.39 -10.87 -11.32
CA THR A 51 7.55 -9.83 -10.30
C THR A 51 6.47 -8.78 -10.49
N LEU A 52 5.76 -8.49 -9.40
CA LEU A 52 4.76 -7.43 -9.31
C LEU A 52 5.35 -6.29 -8.49
N LEU A 53 4.97 -5.07 -8.81
CA LEU A 53 5.06 -3.95 -7.88
C LEU A 53 3.66 -3.66 -7.34
N ALA A 54 3.52 -3.70 -6.02
CA ALA A 54 2.30 -3.34 -5.33
C ALA A 54 2.53 -2.10 -4.48
N CYS A 55 1.60 -1.14 -4.54
CA CYS A 55 1.64 0.07 -3.72
C CYS A 55 0.31 0.25 -2.99
N GLU A 56 0.37 0.53 -1.69
CA GLU A 56 -0.79 0.78 -0.85
C GLU A 56 -0.82 2.20 -0.30
N GLN A 57 -2.02 2.69 -0.02
CA GLN A 57 -2.26 3.99 0.58
C GLN A 57 -3.62 4.00 1.28
N VAL A 58 -3.77 4.82 2.31
CA VAL A 58 -5.07 5.14 2.89
C VAL A 58 -5.34 6.63 2.75
N ARG A 59 -6.55 6.99 2.31
CA ARG A 59 -7.03 8.37 2.14
C ARG A 59 -8.17 8.67 3.09
N GLY A 60 -8.14 9.84 3.72
CA GLY A 60 -9.27 10.38 4.48
C GLY A 60 -10.21 11.23 3.61
N ILE A 61 -11.29 11.71 4.21
CA ILE A 61 -12.23 12.63 3.55
C ILE A 61 -11.72 14.08 3.56
N GLN A 62 -10.87 14.45 4.53
CA GLN A 62 -10.37 15.81 4.63
C GLN A 62 -9.23 16.02 3.63
N ALA A 63 -9.15 17.22 3.08
CA ALA A 63 -8.10 17.57 2.14
C ALA A 63 -6.72 17.37 2.79
N GLY A 64 -5.86 16.60 2.12
CA GLY A 64 -4.51 16.34 2.58
C GLY A 64 -4.35 15.09 3.48
N GLU A 65 -5.44 14.51 3.98
CA GLU A 65 -5.38 13.24 4.74
C GLU A 65 -4.98 12.08 3.83
N ALA A 66 -3.73 11.64 4.01
CA ALA A 66 -3.18 10.48 3.35
C ALA A 66 -2.15 9.81 4.26
N TRP A 67 -2.15 8.49 4.26
CA TRP A 67 -1.18 7.65 4.97
C TRP A 67 -0.56 6.69 3.96
N PRO A 68 0.77 6.55 3.96
CA PRO A 68 1.45 5.69 3.01
C PRO A 68 1.22 4.20 3.31
N ASP A 69 0.80 3.83 4.53
CA ASP A 69 0.61 2.44 4.92
C ASP A 69 -0.53 2.27 5.94
N ILE A 70 -0.93 1.01 6.16
CA ILE A 70 -2.03 0.66 7.07
C ILE A 70 -1.69 0.99 8.53
N SER A 71 -0.43 0.82 8.94
CA SER A 71 0.00 1.00 10.33
C SER A 71 -0.12 2.47 10.76
N SER A 72 0.35 3.39 9.93
CA SER A 72 0.30 4.83 10.16
C SER A 72 -1.15 5.35 10.15
N TRP A 73 -2.00 4.86 9.24
CA TRP A 73 -3.44 5.14 9.29
C TRP A 73 -4.08 4.63 10.58
N TYR A 74 -3.81 3.39 10.97
CA TYR A 74 -4.44 2.76 12.13
C TYR A 74 -4.19 3.56 13.40
N TRP A 75 -2.97 4.05 13.61
CA TRP A 75 -2.65 4.89 14.76
C TRP A 75 -3.34 6.25 14.71
N ALA A 76 -3.41 6.89 13.54
CA ALA A 76 -4.14 8.16 13.40
C ALA A 76 -5.64 8.00 13.69
N ALA A 77 -6.25 6.93 13.18
CA ALA A 77 -7.66 6.61 13.41
C ALA A 77 -7.94 6.23 14.87
N LEU A 78 -7.11 5.36 15.47
CA LEU A 78 -7.27 4.88 16.84
C LEU A 78 -7.12 6.01 17.87
N LEU A 79 -6.18 6.93 17.65
CA LEU A 79 -5.94 8.07 18.53
C LEU A 79 -6.88 9.26 18.27
N GLY A 80 -7.87 9.11 17.38
CA GLY A 80 -8.82 10.18 17.05
C GLY A 80 -8.22 11.37 16.30
N ARG A 81 -7.03 11.22 15.71
CA ARG A 81 -6.36 12.26 14.91
C ARG A 81 -6.94 12.39 13.49
N SER A 82 -7.73 11.41 13.08
CA SER A 82 -8.53 11.42 11.87
C SER A 82 -9.86 10.74 12.16
N THR A 83 -10.92 11.16 11.48
CA THR A 83 -12.24 10.54 11.57
C THR A 83 -12.69 10.10 10.18
N GLY A 84 -13.23 8.89 10.11
CA GLY A 84 -13.63 8.28 8.85
C GLY A 84 -14.84 8.95 8.19
N PRO A 85 -15.25 8.46 7.01
CA PRO A 85 -14.74 7.24 6.37
C PRO A 85 -13.35 7.41 5.75
N TRP A 86 -12.62 6.32 5.61
CA TRP A 86 -11.37 6.27 4.86
C TRP A 86 -11.49 5.33 3.66
N THR A 87 -10.60 5.51 2.69
CA THR A 87 -10.43 4.60 1.56
C THR A 87 -9.02 4.04 1.58
N ALA A 88 -8.88 2.73 1.78
CA ALA A 88 -7.63 2.03 1.54
C ALA A 88 -7.58 1.56 0.07
N SER A 89 -6.50 1.89 -0.62
CA SER A 89 -6.23 1.52 -2.00
C SER A 89 -4.99 0.64 -2.07
N LEU A 90 -5.02 -0.29 -3.01
CA LEU A 90 -3.88 -1.10 -3.43
C LEU A 90 -3.85 -1.12 -4.95
N THR A 91 -2.77 -0.63 -5.53
CA THR A 91 -2.46 -0.78 -6.96
C THR A 91 -1.41 -1.88 -7.14
N VAL A 92 -1.52 -2.60 -8.24
CA VAL A 92 -0.57 -3.66 -8.59
C VAL A 92 -0.28 -3.54 -10.08
N GLU A 93 1.00 -3.49 -10.43
CA GLU A 93 1.48 -3.49 -11.80
C GLU A 93 2.54 -4.58 -11.99
N GLN A 94 2.73 -5.05 -13.21
CA GLN A 94 3.87 -5.90 -13.54
C GLN A 94 5.14 -5.06 -13.39
N ALA A 95 6.13 -5.56 -12.65
CA ALA A 95 7.42 -4.92 -12.61
C ALA A 95 8.10 -5.19 -13.96
N SER A 96 8.31 -4.13 -14.74
CA SER A 96 9.08 -4.23 -15.98
C SER A 96 10.50 -4.70 -15.64
N LEU A 97 10.96 -5.76 -16.30
CA LEU A 97 12.36 -6.14 -16.30
C LEU A 97 13.13 -4.99 -16.96
N THR A 98 13.69 -4.08 -16.18
CA THR A 98 14.73 -3.20 -16.71
C THR A 98 15.95 -4.08 -16.91
N THR A 99 16.19 -4.52 -18.14
CA THR A 99 17.47 -5.11 -18.53
C THR A 99 18.54 -4.07 -18.18
N ALA A 100 19.36 -4.36 -17.18
CA ALA A 100 20.54 -3.56 -16.93
C ALA A 100 21.39 -3.62 -18.19
N THR A 101 21.62 -2.47 -18.84
CA THR A 101 22.61 -2.34 -19.91
C THR A 101 23.98 -2.66 -19.29
N PRO A 102 24.68 -3.72 -19.73
CA PRO A 102 26.06 -3.92 -19.30
C PRO A 102 26.94 -2.82 -19.92
N GLU A 103 27.88 -2.36 -19.10
CA GLU A 103 28.89 -1.32 -19.37
C GLU A 103 29.77 -1.63 -20.61
#